data_AF-A0A8T5IHW4-F1
#
_entry.id   AF-A0A8T5IHW4-F1
#
_cell.length_a   1.000
_cell.length_b   1.000
_cell.length_c   1.000
_cell.angle_alpha   90.00
_cell.angle_beta   90.00
_cell.angle_gamma   90.00
#
_symmetry.space_group_name_H-M   'P 1'
#
loop_
_entity.id
_entity.type
_entity.pdbx_description
1 polymer ?
#
loop_
_entity_poly.entity_id
_entity_poly.type
_entity_poly.pdbx_seq_one_letter_code
_entity_poly.pdbx_strand_id
1 'polypeptide(L)'
;MARLWLFGGKGGVGKTTTSAATALWLANAGFRTLVVSSDPAHSTSDSLEYPLGPEPTPVADIENLWGMELDPERTINEVLPKFSNAMAGSMGDSLTGMFTGIDSDAVQKEMDSVDASQMMIPGLDEALAFDQLLRYVEDPRFDVIIFDTAPTGHTLRFLSLPEVLETWMSRILRYYRMTGGIRMMLFGGKKQDA
;
A
#
# COMPACT_ATOMS: atom_id res chain seq x y z
N MET A 1 -14.62 -5.04 -17.69
CA MET A 1 -13.47 -4.32 -17.11
C MET A 1 -13.78 -2.84 -17.22
N ALA A 2 -13.83 -2.16 -16.07
CA ALA A 2 -14.07 -0.73 -16.00
C ALA A 2 -12.87 0.05 -16.55
N ARG A 3 -13.11 1.26 -17.05
CA ARG A 3 -12.03 2.17 -17.47
C ARG A 3 -11.56 2.97 -16.26
N LEU A 4 -10.27 2.92 -15.96
CA LEU A 4 -9.67 3.70 -14.87
C LEU A 4 -9.20 5.07 -15.37
N TRP A 5 -9.69 6.14 -14.75
CA TRP A 5 -9.34 7.53 -15.04
C TRP A 5 -8.70 8.15 -13.80
N LEU A 6 -7.44 8.57 -13.93
CA LEU A 6 -6.60 9.03 -12.82
C LEU A 6 -6.53 10.56 -12.82
N PHE A 7 -6.85 11.20 -11.70
CA PHE A 7 -6.74 12.65 -11.51
C PHE A 7 -5.55 12.98 -10.61
N GLY A 8 -4.41 13.32 -11.24
CA GLY A 8 -3.14 13.61 -10.57
C GLY A 8 -2.72 15.08 -10.67
N GLY A 9 -1.93 15.55 -9.69
CA GLY A 9 -1.41 16.91 -9.65
C GLY A 9 -1.10 17.42 -8.24
N LYS A 10 -0.45 18.58 -8.16
CA LYS A 10 -0.07 19.22 -6.88
C LYS A 10 -1.30 19.55 -6.01
N GLY A 11 -1.10 19.85 -4.73
CA GLY A 11 -2.16 20.36 -3.86
C GLY A 11 -2.75 21.68 -4.38
N GLY A 12 -4.06 21.87 -4.24
CA GLY A 12 -4.75 23.13 -4.55
C GLY A 12 -5.03 23.43 -6.03
N VAL A 13 -4.83 22.47 -6.94
CA VAL A 13 -5.08 22.68 -8.39
C VAL A 13 -6.50 22.29 -8.86
N GLY A 14 -7.40 21.95 -7.93
CA GLY A 14 -8.79 21.59 -8.25
C GLY A 14 -8.99 20.15 -8.73
N LYS A 15 -8.11 19.21 -8.35
CA LYS A 15 -8.23 17.78 -8.73
C LYS A 15 -9.56 17.18 -8.30
N THR A 16 -9.86 17.28 -7.00
CA THR A 16 -11.08 16.75 -6.39
C THR A 16 -12.34 17.35 -7.00
N THR A 17 -12.35 18.66 -7.23
CA THR A 17 -13.48 19.30 -7.92
C THR A 17 -13.66 18.75 -9.33
N THR A 18 -12.57 18.57 -10.07
CA THR A 18 -12.62 18.07 -11.45
C THR A 18 -13.00 16.59 -11.50
N SER A 19 -12.47 15.77 -10.58
CA SER A 19 -12.79 14.35 -10.48
C SER A 19 -14.26 14.13 -10.11
N ALA A 20 -14.77 14.84 -9.09
CA ALA A 20 -16.17 14.77 -8.68
C ALA A 20 -17.11 15.24 -9.79
N ALA A 21 -16.81 16.37 -10.44
CA ALA A 21 -17.60 16.88 -11.56
C ALA A 21 -17.60 15.90 -12.75
N THR A 22 -16.46 15.26 -13.04
CA THR A 22 -16.38 14.25 -14.11
C THR A 22 -17.17 12.99 -13.75
N ALA A 23 -17.10 12.54 -12.49
CA ALA A 23 -17.86 11.39 -12.03
C ALA A 23 -19.37 11.62 -12.15
N LEU A 24 -19.84 12.80 -11.73
CA LEU A 24 -21.23 13.21 -11.88
C LEU A 24 -21.66 13.28 -13.34
N TRP A 25 -20.82 13.86 -14.21
CA TRP A 25 -21.11 13.94 -15.64
C TRP A 25 -21.25 12.55 -16.29
N LEU A 26 -20.37 11.61 -15.96
CA LEU A 26 -20.43 10.22 -16.45
C LEU A 26 -21.65 9.47 -15.94
N ALA A 27 -21.97 9.61 -14.65
CA ALA A 27 -23.14 9.01 -14.03
C ALA A 27 -24.44 9.49 -14.71
N ASN A 28 -24.56 10.80 -14.94
CA ASN A 28 -25.69 11.41 -15.67
C ASN A 28 -25.75 10.99 -17.15
N ALA A 29 -24.63 10.61 -17.75
CA ALA A 29 -24.58 10.04 -19.10
C ALA A 29 -24.93 8.53 -19.12
N GLY A 30 -25.28 7.94 -17.98
CA GLY A 30 -25.71 6.54 -17.84
C GLY A 30 -24.59 5.54 -17.58
N PHE A 31 -23.35 5.99 -17.33
CA PHE A 31 -22.25 5.10 -16.98
C PHE A 31 -22.26 4.79 -15.49
N ARG A 32 -22.14 3.51 -15.13
CA ARG A 32 -22.01 3.09 -13.73
C ARG A 32 -20.63 3.50 -13.22
N THR A 33 -20.59 4.56 -12.44
CA THR A 33 -19.37 5.29 -12.14
C THR A 33 -19.02 5.16 -10.66
N LEU A 34 -17.80 4.74 -10.37
CA LEU A 34 -17.25 4.74 -9.01
C LEU A 34 -16.22 5.86 -8.88
N VAL A 35 -16.41 6.76 -7.93
CA VAL A 35 -15.36 7.70 -7.51
C VAL A 35 -14.64 7.14 -6.28
N VAL A 36 -13.33 7.04 -6.37
CA VAL A 36 -12.44 6.54 -5.32
C VAL A 36 -11.49 7.66 -4.96
N SER A 37 -11.45 8.05 -3.70
CA SER A 37 -10.47 9.02 -3.20
C SER A 37 -9.40 8.34 -2.36
N SER A 38 -8.16 8.76 -2.54
CA SER A 38 -7.04 8.46 -1.63
C SER A 38 -6.61 9.67 -0.80
N ASP A 39 -7.29 10.80 -0.94
CA ASP A 39 -6.98 12.02 -0.18
C ASP A 39 -7.48 11.89 1.27
N PRO A 40 -6.60 11.93 2.28
CA PRO A 40 -6.99 11.85 3.69
C PRO A 40 -7.81 13.07 4.17
N ALA A 41 -7.88 14.16 3.39
CA ALA A 41 -8.65 15.34 3.75
C ALA A 41 -10.17 15.23 3.51
N HIS A 42 -10.70 14.05 3.15
CA HIS A 42 -12.13 13.81 2.89
C HIS A 42 -12.76 14.77 1.87
N SER A 43 -11.93 15.37 1.00
CA SER A 43 -12.36 16.45 0.09
C SER A 43 -13.37 15.99 -0.98
N THR A 44 -13.40 14.68 -1.27
CA THR A 44 -14.38 14.11 -2.20
C THR A 44 -15.76 14.00 -1.54
N SER A 45 -15.84 13.55 -0.29
CA SER A 45 -17.09 13.59 0.49
C SER A 45 -17.67 15.00 0.57
N ASP A 46 -16.82 15.99 0.84
CA ASP A 46 -17.22 17.41 0.88
C ASP A 46 -17.72 17.89 -0.49
N SER A 47 -17.03 17.53 -1.57
CA SER A 47 -17.41 17.94 -2.94
C SER A 47 -18.71 17.31 -3.43
N LEU A 48 -19.06 16.13 -2.91
CA LEU A 48 -20.30 15.42 -3.22
C LEU A 48 -21.42 15.71 -2.22
N GLU A 49 -21.13 16.45 -1.15
CA GLU A 49 -22.03 16.68 -0.01
C GLU A 49 -22.60 15.38 0.58
N TYR A 50 -21.80 14.30 0.56
CA TYR A 50 -22.24 12.96 0.97
C TYR A 50 -21.11 12.21 1.70
N PRO A 51 -21.37 11.61 2.87
CA PRO A 51 -20.33 10.92 3.63
C PRO A 51 -19.94 9.61 2.92
N LEU A 52 -18.66 9.50 2.57
CA LEU A 52 -18.10 8.28 1.99
C LEU A 52 -17.39 7.44 3.06
N GLY A 53 -17.37 6.13 2.82
CA GLY A 53 -16.68 5.16 3.66
C GLY A 53 -15.73 4.29 2.84
N PRO A 54 -15.13 3.26 3.47
CA PRO A 54 -14.14 2.38 2.83
C PRO A 54 -14.73 1.43 1.79
N GLU A 55 -16.05 1.34 1.67
CA GLU A 55 -16.73 0.46 0.73
C GLU A 55 -17.54 1.28 -0.30
N PRO A 56 -17.63 0.83 -1.57
CA PRO A 56 -18.44 1.48 -2.59
C PRO A 56 -19.89 1.65 -2.15
N THR A 57 -20.30 2.90 -1.95
CA THR A 57 -21.64 3.25 -1.48
C THR A 57 -22.34 4.11 -2.53
N PRO A 58 -23.61 3.82 -2.90
CA PRO A 58 -24.37 4.69 -3.80
C PRO A 58 -24.47 6.09 -3.21
N VAL A 59 -24.16 7.12 -4.00
CA VAL A 59 -24.32 8.51 -3.58
C VAL A 59 -25.82 8.85 -3.66
N ALA A 60 -26.38 9.42 -2.60
CA ALA A 60 -27.81 9.72 -2.56
C ALA A 60 -28.22 10.65 -3.71
N ASP A 61 -29.40 10.42 -4.26
CA ASP A 61 -30.03 11.25 -5.29
C ASP A 61 -29.27 11.39 -6.62
N ILE A 62 -28.20 10.60 -6.83
CA ILE A 62 -27.46 10.55 -8.10
C ILE A 62 -27.45 9.10 -8.61
N GLU A 63 -28.25 8.84 -9.64
CA GLU A 63 -28.27 7.53 -10.29
C GLU A 63 -26.91 7.19 -10.89
N ASN A 64 -26.53 5.91 -10.83
CA ASN A 64 -25.29 5.37 -11.39
C ASN A 64 -23.99 5.94 -10.79
N LEU A 65 -24.03 6.63 -9.64
CA LEU A 65 -22.84 7.11 -8.94
C LEU A 65 -22.63 6.37 -7.61
N TRP A 66 -21.43 5.85 -7.44
CA TRP A 66 -20.93 5.31 -6.17
C TRP A 66 -19.69 6.08 -5.75
N GLY A 67 -19.49 6.22 -4.45
CA GLY A 67 -18.28 6.79 -3.87
C GLY A 67 -17.66 5.87 -2.83
N MET A 68 -16.35 5.98 -2.68
CA MET A 68 -15.60 5.41 -1.55
C MET A 68 -14.34 6.22 -1.28
N GLU A 69 -13.84 6.11 -0.05
CA GLU A 69 -12.58 6.69 0.40
C GLU A 69 -11.66 5.59 0.90
N LEU A 70 -10.44 5.55 0.39
CA LEU A 70 -9.45 4.57 0.82
C LEU A 70 -8.96 4.92 2.22
N ASP A 71 -8.75 3.87 3.01
CA ASP A 71 -8.15 3.95 4.35
C ASP A 71 -6.85 3.12 4.35
N PRO A 72 -5.71 3.72 3.95
CA PRO A 72 -4.43 3.03 3.90
C PRO A 72 -3.98 2.56 5.28
N GLU A 73 -4.24 3.32 6.35
CA GLU A 73 -3.83 2.96 7.71
C GLU A 73 -4.55 1.69 8.18
N ARG A 74 -5.86 1.61 8.00
CA ARG A 74 -6.63 0.40 8.27
C ARG A 74 -6.13 -0.77 7.43
N THR A 75 -5.86 -0.54 6.15
CA THR A 75 -5.37 -1.59 5.25
C THR A 75 -4.00 -2.13 5.69
N ILE A 76 -3.08 -1.24 6.08
CA ILE A 76 -1.78 -1.61 6.62
C ILE A 76 -1.96 -2.44 7.89
N ASN A 77 -2.80 -1.98 8.83
CA ASN A 77 -3.06 -2.71 10.07
C ASN A 77 -3.65 -4.11 9.83
N GLU A 78 -4.40 -4.31 8.75
CA GLU A 78 -4.96 -5.61 8.37
C GLU A 78 -3.97 -6.52 7.60
N VAL A 79 -3.08 -5.92 6.78
CA VAL A 79 -2.17 -6.65 5.89
C VAL A 79 -0.83 -6.95 6.57
N LEU A 80 -0.28 -6.03 7.35
CA LEU A 80 1.03 -6.15 7.98
C LEU A 80 1.15 -7.40 8.87
N PRO A 81 0.16 -7.75 9.71
CA PRO A 81 0.22 -8.99 10.51
C PRO A 81 0.21 -10.24 9.63
N LYS A 82 -0.56 -10.26 8.53
CA LYS A 82 -0.62 -11.40 7.60
C LYS A 82 0.70 -11.57 6.86
N PHE A 83 1.29 -10.46 6.41
CA PHE A 83 2.61 -10.45 5.77
C PHE A 83 3.70 -10.91 6.74
N SER A 84 3.69 -10.39 7.98
CA SER A 84 4.60 -10.81 9.05
C SER A 84 4.49 -12.30 9.34
N ASN A 85 3.28 -12.85 9.46
CA ASN A 85 3.06 -14.28 9.68
C ASN A 85 3.52 -15.14 8.48
N ALA A 86 3.27 -14.70 7.25
CA ALA A 86 3.70 -15.40 6.04
C ALA A 86 5.24 -15.40 5.91
N MET A 87 5.87 -14.27 6.20
CA MET A 87 7.33 -14.14 6.28
C MET A 87 7.86 -14.99 7.43
N ALA A 88 7.28 -14.95 8.63
CA ALA A 88 7.71 -15.76 9.75
C ALA A 88 7.55 -17.26 9.48
N GLY A 89 6.58 -17.71 8.68
CA GLY A 89 6.47 -19.10 8.24
C GLY A 89 7.52 -19.48 7.19
N SER A 90 7.67 -18.67 6.13
CA SER A 90 8.61 -18.93 5.03
C SER A 90 10.07 -18.77 5.44
N MET A 91 10.36 -17.73 6.23
CA MET A 91 11.65 -17.44 6.81
C MET A 91 11.84 -18.31 8.05
N GLY A 92 10.81 -18.66 8.82
CA GLY A 92 10.90 -19.62 9.92
C GLY A 92 11.39 -20.98 9.45
N ASP A 93 10.85 -21.55 8.37
CA ASP A 93 11.35 -22.85 7.87
C ASP A 93 12.77 -22.75 7.29
N SER A 94 13.10 -21.65 6.58
CA SER A 94 14.43 -21.46 5.98
C SER A 94 15.51 -21.05 7.00
N LEU A 95 15.16 -20.22 7.97
CA LEU A 95 16.02 -19.76 9.07
C LEU A 95 16.15 -20.84 10.14
N THR A 96 15.10 -21.60 10.47
CA THR A 96 15.23 -22.73 11.41
C THR A 96 16.17 -23.80 10.85
N GLY A 97 16.20 -24.00 9.53
CA GLY A 97 17.21 -24.84 8.86
C GLY A 97 18.63 -24.27 8.87
N MET A 98 18.78 -22.93 8.86
CA MET A 98 20.08 -22.24 8.75
C MET A 98 20.63 -21.69 10.09
N PHE A 99 19.78 -21.63 11.12
CA PHE A 99 20.00 -21.05 12.45
C PHE A 99 19.62 -22.02 13.59
N THR A 100 19.81 -23.32 13.36
CA THR A 100 19.91 -24.29 14.46
C THR A 100 21.06 -23.86 15.39
N GLY A 101 20.72 -23.15 16.47
CA GLY A 101 21.68 -22.69 17.50
C GLY A 101 21.68 -21.20 17.84
N ILE A 102 20.79 -20.37 17.27
CA ILE A 102 20.56 -19.02 17.82
C ILE A 102 19.48 -19.09 18.89
N ASP A 103 19.77 -18.49 20.05
CA ASP A 103 18.83 -18.32 21.14
C ASP A 103 17.60 -17.49 20.69
N SER A 104 16.41 -18.09 20.74
CA SER A 104 15.15 -17.49 20.29
C SER A 104 14.85 -16.16 20.99
N ASP A 105 15.30 -16.02 22.23
CA ASP A 105 15.06 -14.83 23.05
C ASP A 105 15.91 -13.63 22.60
N ALA A 106 17.09 -13.88 22.02
CA ALA A 106 17.97 -12.84 21.50
C ALA A 106 17.45 -12.27 20.17
N VAL A 107 16.88 -13.14 19.32
CA VAL A 107 16.25 -12.73 18.06
C VAL A 107 14.99 -11.90 18.33
N GLN A 108 14.18 -12.30 19.31
CA GLN A 108 12.98 -11.56 19.68
C GLN A 108 13.29 -10.15 20.19
N LYS A 109 14.32 -9.99 21.05
CA LYS A 109 14.75 -8.67 21.54
C LYS A 109 15.30 -7.76 20.44
N GLU A 110 16.04 -8.31 19.49
CA GLU A 110 16.51 -7.54 18.33
C GLU A 110 15.33 -7.10 17.46
N MET A 111 14.36 -7.99 17.20
CA MET A 111 13.14 -7.63 16.45
C MET A 111 12.29 -6.57 17.18
N ASP A 112 12.16 -6.66 18.50
CA ASP A 112 11.44 -5.67 19.31
C ASP A 112 12.16 -4.30 19.35
N SER A 113 13.47 -4.28 19.09
CA SER A 113 14.28 -3.06 19.03
C SER A 113 14.27 -2.38 17.66
N VAL A 114 13.84 -3.10 16.62
CA VAL A 114 13.61 -2.53 15.30
C VAL A 114 12.22 -1.90 15.30
N ASP A 115 12.19 -0.58 15.31
CA ASP A 115 10.95 0.16 15.13
C ASP A 115 10.30 -0.26 13.80
N ALA A 116 9.15 -0.94 13.88
CA ALA A 116 8.43 -1.44 12.71
C ALA A 116 8.09 -0.31 11.72
N SER A 117 8.02 0.94 12.21
CA SER A 117 7.84 2.12 11.36
C SER A 117 9.03 2.38 10.43
N GLN A 118 10.25 1.97 10.81
CA GLN A 118 11.47 2.09 10.00
C GLN A 118 11.61 0.95 8.96
N MET A 119 10.87 -0.14 9.15
CA MET A 119 10.73 -1.22 8.16
C MET A 119 9.59 -0.98 7.17
N MET A 120 8.78 0.07 7.35
CA MET A 120 7.71 0.40 6.41
C MET A 120 8.32 0.64 5.02
N ILE A 121 7.89 -0.17 4.07
CA ILE A 121 8.26 -0.06 2.66
C ILE A 121 7.76 1.31 2.18
N PRO A 122 8.65 2.23 1.75
CA PRO A 122 8.21 3.48 1.15
C PRO A 122 7.36 3.17 -0.09
N GLY A 123 6.16 3.73 -0.21
CA GLY A 123 5.27 3.44 -1.33
C GLY A 123 4.23 2.34 -1.06
N LEU A 124 4.24 1.71 0.13
CA LEU A 124 3.35 0.60 0.47
C LEU A 124 1.90 1.05 0.63
N ASP A 125 1.70 2.20 1.26
CA ASP A 125 0.40 2.86 1.39
C ASP A 125 -0.20 3.13 0.01
N GLU A 126 0.56 3.68 -0.94
CA GLU A 126 0.07 3.87 -2.31
C GLU A 126 -0.16 2.53 -3.05
N ALA A 127 0.69 1.53 -2.83
CA ALA A 127 0.52 0.20 -3.44
C ALA A 127 -0.74 -0.52 -2.95
N LEU A 128 -1.01 -0.46 -1.64
CA LEU A 128 -2.19 -1.06 -1.02
C LEU A 128 -3.48 -0.32 -1.38
N ALA A 129 -3.41 1.01 -1.47
CA ALA A 129 -4.51 1.83 -2.00
C ALA A 129 -4.85 1.43 -3.45
N PHE A 130 -3.83 1.19 -4.28
CA PHE A 130 -4.05 0.76 -5.65
C PHE A 130 -4.54 -0.70 -5.77
N ASP A 131 -4.02 -1.64 -4.97
CA ASP A 131 -4.52 -3.01 -4.93
C ASP A 131 -6.03 -3.05 -4.63
N GLN A 132 -6.47 -2.26 -3.65
CA GLN A 132 -7.89 -2.10 -3.35
C GLN A 132 -8.67 -1.55 -4.54
N LEU A 133 -8.15 -0.52 -5.21
CA LEU A 133 -8.76 0.04 -6.41
C LEU A 133 -8.90 -0.98 -7.54
N LEU A 134 -7.87 -1.83 -7.76
CA LEU A 134 -7.87 -2.83 -8.83
C LEU A 134 -9.00 -3.86 -8.66
N ARG A 135 -9.39 -4.19 -7.42
CA ARG A 135 -10.50 -5.11 -7.17
C ARG A 135 -11.81 -4.62 -7.80
N TYR A 136 -11.98 -3.32 -7.92
CA TYR A 136 -13.17 -2.72 -8.52
C TYR A 136 -13.07 -2.56 -10.04
N VAL A 137 -11.86 -2.57 -10.62
CA VAL A 137 -11.67 -2.49 -12.08
C VAL A 137 -12.28 -3.70 -12.79
N GLU A 138 -12.23 -4.87 -12.15
CA GLU A 138 -12.84 -6.10 -12.66
C GLU A 138 -14.30 -6.28 -12.24
N ASP A 139 -14.81 -5.45 -11.34
CA ASP A 139 -16.18 -5.54 -10.85
C ASP A 139 -17.18 -5.17 -11.96
N PRO A 140 -18.10 -6.07 -12.32
CA PRO A 140 -19.08 -5.83 -13.39
C PRO A 140 -20.10 -4.75 -13.03
N ARG A 141 -20.16 -4.28 -11.77
CA ARG A 141 -21.00 -3.16 -11.35
C ARG A 141 -20.58 -1.84 -11.95
N PHE A 142 -19.32 -1.67 -12.34
CA PHE A 142 -18.77 -0.38 -12.78
C PHE A 142 -18.30 -0.40 -14.24
N ASP A 143 -18.58 0.69 -14.94
CA ASP A 143 -18.12 0.97 -16.30
C ASP A 143 -16.88 1.88 -16.28
N VAL A 144 -16.84 2.82 -15.33
CA VAL A 144 -15.74 3.79 -15.16
C VAL A 144 -15.41 3.95 -13.69
N ILE A 145 -14.11 4.02 -13.41
CA ILE A 145 -13.57 4.35 -12.09
C ILE A 145 -12.80 5.65 -12.20
N ILE A 146 -13.21 6.63 -11.40
CA ILE A 146 -12.56 7.93 -11.25
C ILE A 146 -11.72 7.87 -9.98
N PHE A 147 -10.40 7.96 -10.11
CA PHE A 147 -9.50 7.97 -8.96
C PHE A 147 -9.00 9.38 -8.68
N ASP A 148 -9.45 9.96 -7.57
CA ASP A 148 -8.92 11.20 -7.00
C ASP A 148 -7.72 10.90 -6.12
N THR A 149 -6.58 11.49 -6.49
CA THR A 149 -5.30 11.14 -5.88
C THR A 149 -4.89 12.15 -4.83
N ALA A 150 -4.35 11.67 -3.71
CA ALA A 150 -3.76 12.51 -2.69
C ALA A 150 -2.73 13.51 -3.30
N PRO A 151 -2.54 14.70 -2.71
CA PRO A 151 -1.66 15.74 -3.24
C PRO A 151 -0.15 15.42 -3.18
N THR A 152 0.23 14.17 -2.94
CA THR A 152 1.61 13.73 -2.89
C THR A 152 2.13 13.58 -4.32
N GLY A 153 3.24 14.24 -4.68
CA GLY A 153 3.86 14.14 -6.00
C GLY A 153 4.37 12.74 -6.39
N HIS A 154 3.98 11.71 -5.64
CA HIS A 154 4.42 10.32 -5.73
C HIS A 154 3.35 9.38 -6.31
N THR A 155 2.16 9.87 -6.70
CA THR A 155 1.17 9.05 -7.42
C THR A 155 1.74 8.38 -8.67
N LEU A 156 2.68 9.03 -9.37
CA LEU A 156 3.38 8.44 -10.52
C LEU A 156 4.51 7.47 -10.13
N ARG A 157 4.96 7.49 -8.87
CA ARG A 157 5.92 6.53 -8.31
C ARG A 157 5.35 5.11 -8.26
N PHE A 158 4.02 5.00 -8.35
CA PHE A 158 3.28 3.76 -8.54
C PHE A 158 3.62 3.05 -9.87
N LEU A 159 3.74 3.78 -10.99
CA LEU A 159 4.17 3.19 -12.27
C LEU A 159 5.61 2.65 -12.21
N SER A 160 6.37 3.09 -11.20
CA SER A 160 7.72 2.63 -10.87
C SER A 160 7.75 1.75 -9.62
N LEU A 161 6.61 1.21 -9.16
CA LEU A 161 6.57 0.24 -8.05
C LEU A 161 7.58 -0.90 -8.21
N PRO A 162 7.78 -1.49 -9.42
CA PRO A 162 8.82 -2.50 -9.61
C PRO A 162 10.21 -1.99 -9.20
N GLU A 163 10.57 -0.78 -9.61
CA GLU A 163 11.88 -0.16 -9.37
C GLU A 163 12.07 0.23 -7.89
N VAL A 164 10.99 0.66 -7.23
CA VAL A 164 10.98 0.96 -5.79
C VAL A 164 11.17 -0.32 -4.97
N LEU A 165 10.44 -1.40 -5.29
CA LEU A 165 10.58 -2.71 -4.64
C LEU A 165 11.97 -3.30 -4.85
N GLU A 166 12.54 -3.22 -6.06
CA GLU A 166 13.91 -3.65 -6.34
C GLU A 166 14.94 -2.89 -5.49
N THR A 167 14.78 -1.57 -5.38
CA THR A 167 15.68 -0.73 -4.58
C THR A 167 15.59 -1.07 -3.09
N TRP A 168 14.39 -1.32 -2.58
CA TRP A 168 14.16 -1.71 -1.19
C TRP A 168 14.70 -3.12 -0.89
N MET A 169 14.41 -4.12 -1.74
CA MET A 169 15.00 -5.46 -1.62
C MET A 169 16.53 -5.41 -1.64
N SER A 170 17.11 -4.58 -2.52
CA SER A 170 18.56 -4.37 -2.59
C SER A 170 19.16 -3.74 -1.32
N ARG A 171 18.38 -2.95 -0.56
CA ARG A 171 18.79 -2.40 0.74
C ARG A 171 18.73 -3.46 1.84
N ILE A 172 17.65 -4.24 1.88
CA ILE A 172 17.50 -5.37 2.81
C ILE A 172 18.63 -6.38 2.62
N LEU A 173 18.89 -6.80 1.39
CA LEU A 173 19.97 -7.74 1.08
C LEU A 173 21.35 -7.20 1.47
N ARG A 174 21.56 -5.87 1.34
CA ARG A 174 22.79 -5.21 1.83
C ARG A 174 22.90 -5.26 3.35
N TYR A 175 21.81 -4.97 4.05
CA TYR A 175 21.75 -5.00 5.50
C TYR A 175 22.00 -6.43 6.02
N TYR A 176 21.34 -7.44 5.44
CA TYR A 176 21.59 -8.86 5.73
C TYR A 176 23.06 -9.27 5.48
N ARG A 177 23.69 -8.76 4.41
CA ARG A 177 25.12 -9.01 4.15
C ARG A 177 26.02 -8.33 5.18
N MET A 178 25.70 -7.12 5.62
CA MET A 178 26.45 -6.42 6.67
C MET A 178 26.31 -7.12 8.03
N THR A 179 25.10 -7.49 8.44
CA THR A 179 24.86 -8.18 9.72
C THR A 179 25.41 -9.61 9.70
N GLY A 180 25.32 -10.33 8.58
CA GLY A 180 25.98 -11.61 8.36
C GLY A 180 27.50 -11.53 8.43
N GLY A 181 28.10 -10.47 7.88
CA GLY A 181 29.54 -10.20 7.95
C GLY A 181 30.01 -9.84 9.37
N ILE A 182 29.25 -9.02 10.09
CA ILE A 182 29.51 -8.68 11.50
C ILE A 182 29.42 -9.92 12.39
N ARG A 183 28.44 -10.80 12.14
CA ARG A 183 28.29 -12.06 12.87
C ARG A 183 29.40 -13.06 12.57
N MET A 184 29.88 -13.13 11.33
CA MET A 184 31.06 -13.93 10.97
C MET A 184 32.34 -13.38 11.61
N MET A 185 32.43 -12.07 11.84
CA MET A 185 33.56 -11.43 12.53
C MET A 185 33.50 -11.60 14.06
N LEU A 186 32.31 -11.61 14.65
CA LEU A 186 32.10 -11.82 16.10
C LEU A 186 32.16 -13.29 16.55
N PHE A 187 31.78 -14.23 15.68
CA PHE A 187 31.71 -15.67 16.01
C PHE A 187 32.68 -16.57 15.21
N GLY A 188 33.36 -16.05 14.18
CA GLY A 188 34.21 -16.82 13.26
C GLY A 188 35.70 -16.87 13.63
N GLY A 189 36.02 -17.01 14.92
CA GLY A 189 37.40 -17.05 15.42
C GLY A 189 37.76 -18.34 16.15
N LYS A 190 37.66 -19.51 15.50
CA LYS A 190 38.42 -20.70 15.93
C LYS A 190 39.28 -21.19 14.78
N LYS A 191 40.56 -20.82 14.83
CA LYS A 191 41.62 -21.50 14.10
C LYS A 191 41.60 -22.97 14.52
N GLN A 192 41.45 -23.85 13.54
CA GLN A 192 42.07 -25.17 13.59
C GLN A 192 43.58 -24.94 13.61
N ASP A 193 44.27 -25.47 14.62
CA ASP A 193 45.64 -25.94 14.47
C ASP A 193 45.80 -27.17 15.36
N ALA A 194 46.52 -28.13 14.79
CA ALA A 194 46.64 -29.55 15.14
C ALA A 194 47.22 -29.85 16.54
#